data_AF-A0A3C0KTX5-F1
#
_entry.id   AF-A0A3C0KTX5-F1
#
_cell.length_a   1.000
_cell.length_b   1.000
_cell.length_c   1.000
_cell.angle_alpha   90.00
_cell.angle_beta   90.00
_cell.angle_gamma   90.00
#
_symmetry.space_group_name_H-M   'P 1'
#
loop_
_entity.id
_entity.type
_entity.pdbx_description
1 polymer ?
#
loop_
_entity_poly.entity_id
_entity_poly.type
_entity_poly.pdbx_seq_one_letter_code
_entity_poly.pdbx_strand_id
1 'polypeptide(L)'
;MKITDKGNTPISIIQQYQKNEDPKAAVHKQAPQPEANPEEKVSISKESKDAGMMRGIISNLTDIREDKVQELKTRIENGTYEVKSEDIARKIVAESLIDIFA
;
A
#
# COMPACT_ATOMS: atom_id res chain seq x y z
N MET A 1 45.42 13.42 -35.26
CA MET A 1 44.18 12.59 -35.41
C MET A 1 43.01 13.39 -34.85
N LYS A 2 41.83 13.35 -35.51
CA LYS A 2 40.66 14.19 -35.17
C LYS A 2 39.80 13.52 -34.09
N ILE A 3 39.37 14.27 -33.09
CA ILE A 3 38.29 13.89 -32.17
C ILE A 3 36.98 14.47 -32.69
N THR A 4 36.00 13.60 -32.95
CA THR A 4 34.63 13.97 -33.35
C THR A 4 33.69 13.50 -32.25
N ASP A 5 33.11 14.46 -31.55
CA ASP A 5 32.01 14.31 -30.60
C ASP A 5 30.70 14.07 -31.36
N LYS A 6 29.96 12.99 -31.04
CA LYS A 6 28.56 12.78 -31.45
C LYS A 6 27.79 12.06 -30.36
N GLY A 7 26.96 12.84 -29.68
CA GLY A 7 26.12 12.46 -28.57
C GLY A 7 24.99 11.47 -28.88
N ASN A 8 24.78 10.63 -27.87
CA ASN A 8 23.60 9.93 -27.37
C ASN A 8 22.22 10.33 -27.95
N THR A 9 21.47 9.36 -28.50
CA THR A 9 20.02 9.46 -28.76
C THR A 9 19.28 8.21 -28.28
N PRO A 10 18.35 8.36 -27.31
CA PRO A 10 17.06 7.66 -27.42
C PRO A 10 15.84 8.47 -26.93
N ILE A 11 15.82 9.81 -27.06
CA ILE A 11 14.69 10.65 -26.60
C ILE A 11 13.45 10.59 -27.54
N SER A 12 13.59 10.08 -28.76
CA SER A 12 12.50 10.06 -29.75
C SER A 12 11.39 9.05 -29.47
N ILE A 13 11.62 8.01 -28.66
CA ILE A 13 10.63 6.96 -28.39
C ILE A 13 9.57 7.41 -27.37
N ILE A 14 9.93 8.33 -26.47
CA ILE A 14 9.04 8.79 -25.38
C ILE A 14 8.00 9.80 -25.91
N GLN A 15 8.33 10.56 -26.96
CA GLN A 15 7.45 11.59 -27.52
C GLN A 15 6.24 11.02 -28.29
N GLN A 16 6.29 9.75 -28.71
CA GLN A 16 5.25 9.17 -29.55
C GLN A 16 4.03 8.67 -28.78
N TYR A 17 4.16 8.44 -27.46
CA TYR A 17 3.06 7.93 -26.63
C TYR A 17 2.15 9.02 -26.03
N GLN A 18 2.43 10.31 -26.26
CA GLN A 18 1.71 11.39 -25.57
C GLN A 18 0.70 12.17 -26.42
N LYS A 19 0.49 11.84 -27.71
CA LYS A 19 -0.33 12.71 -28.55
C LYS A 19 -1.26 11.96 -29.50
N ASN A 20 -2.32 11.39 -28.94
CA ASN A 20 -3.58 11.10 -29.62
C ASN A 20 -4.73 11.42 -28.65
N GLU A 21 -5.46 12.51 -28.90
CA GLU A 21 -6.92 12.68 -28.74
C GLU A 21 -7.30 14.18 -28.92
N ASP A 22 -8.03 14.46 -30.00
CA ASP A 22 -8.57 15.76 -30.44
C ASP A 22 -9.89 16.16 -29.70
N PRO A 23 -10.69 17.18 -30.11
CA PRO A 23 -10.54 18.60 -29.75
C PRO A 23 -11.87 19.25 -29.29
N LYS A 24 -11.93 20.19 -28.32
CA LYS A 24 -13.09 21.10 -28.17
C LYS A 24 -12.75 22.52 -27.68
N ALA A 25 -13.03 23.47 -28.58
CA ALA A 25 -13.66 24.78 -28.36
C ALA A 25 -13.12 25.74 -27.28
N ALA A 26 -12.28 26.67 -27.78
CA ALA A 26 -12.45 28.12 -27.72
C ALA A 26 -12.73 28.87 -26.38
N VAL A 27 -11.67 29.51 -25.91
CA VAL A 27 -11.52 30.94 -25.55
C VAL A 27 -12.32 31.51 -24.36
N HIS A 28 -11.61 31.75 -23.25
CA HIS A 28 -11.67 33.02 -22.49
C HIS A 28 -10.35 33.27 -21.74
N LYS A 29 -9.93 34.56 -21.72
CA LYS A 29 -8.68 35.11 -21.17
C LYS A 29 -8.33 34.57 -19.78
N GLN A 30 -7.09 34.10 -19.59
CA GLN A 30 -6.58 33.65 -18.30
C GLN A 30 -5.46 34.59 -17.81
N ALA A 31 -5.65 35.09 -16.60
CA ALA A 31 -4.61 35.65 -15.73
C ALA A 31 -3.56 34.56 -15.39
N PRO A 32 -2.36 34.92 -14.93
CA PRO A 32 -1.30 33.94 -14.67
C PRO A 32 -1.78 32.92 -13.64
N GLN A 33 -1.99 31.68 -14.07
CA GLN A 33 -2.17 30.56 -13.15
C GLN A 33 -0.82 30.30 -12.46
N PRO A 34 -0.81 29.95 -11.16
CA PRO A 34 0.40 29.47 -10.52
C PRO A 34 0.85 28.21 -11.26
N GLU A 35 2.03 28.29 -11.86
CA GLU A 35 2.70 27.19 -12.53
C GLU A 35 2.64 25.98 -11.60
N ALA A 36 1.98 24.90 -12.05
CA ALA A 36 1.98 23.64 -11.36
C ALA A 36 3.45 23.26 -11.13
N ASN A 37 3.81 23.17 -9.85
CA ASN A 37 5.14 22.81 -9.39
C ASN A 37 5.65 21.61 -10.21
N PRO A 38 6.91 21.64 -10.70
CA PRO A 38 7.47 20.52 -11.44
C PRO A 38 7.25 19.24 -10.63
N GLU A 39 6.65 18.23 -11.28
CA GLU A 39 6.30 16.93 -10.67
C GLU A 39 7.40 16.48 -9.70
N GLU A 40 7.11 16.58 -8.39
CA GLU A 40 8.02 16.12 -7.36
C GLU A 40 8.15 14.61 -7.50
N LYS A 41 9.25 14.17 -8.10
CA LYS A 41 9.56 12.76 -8.31
C LYS A 41 10.00 12.13 -6.98
N VAL A 42 9.03 11.60 -6.24
CA VAL A 42 9.30 10.80 -5.05
C VAL A 42 10.00 9.49 -5.42
N SER A 43 11.21 9.28 -4.89
CA SER A 43 11.97 8.05 -5.08
C SER A 43 11.69 7.10 -3.91
N ILE A 44 10.83 6.10 -4.15
CA ILE A 44 10.52 5.07 -3.15
C ILE A 44 11.68 4.07 -3.08
N SER A 45 12.16 3.78 -1.87
CA SER A 45 13.23 2.79 -1.64
C SER A 45 12.78 1.38 -2.05
N LYS A 46 13.73 0.49 -2.34
CA LYS A 46 13.43 -0.89 -2.72
C LYS A 46 12.70 -1.63 -1.59
N GLU A 47 13.18 -1.45 -0.37
CA GLU A 47 12.64 -2.04 0.86
C GLU A 47 11.18 -1.62 1.08
N SER A 48 10.86 -0.34 0.79
CA SER A 48 9.50 0.17 0.92
C SER A 48 8.54 -0.44 -0.10
N LYS A 49 9.01 -0.70 -1.34
CA LYS A 49 8.22 -1.41 -2.35
C LYS A 49 8.01 -2.87 -1.96
N ASP A 50 9.06 -3.53 -1.47
CA ASP A 50 9.00 -4.93 -1.04
C ASP A 50 8.02 -5.09 0.15
N ALA A 51 8.06 -4.17 1.13
CA ALA A 51 7.11 -4.15 2.24
C ALA A 51 5.65 -3.93 1.78
N GLY A 52 5.44 -3.06 0.77
CA GLY A 52 4.12 -2.85 0.17
C GLY A 52 3.57 -4.11 -0.50
N MET A 53 4.41 -4.83 -1.26
CA MET A 53 4.04 -6.10 -1.88
C MET A 53 3.71 -7.16 -0.82
N MET A 54 4.55 -7.28 0.23
CA MET A 54 4.31 -8.20 1.34
C MET A 54 2.99 -7.91 2.05
N ARG A 55 2.68 -6.63 2.33
CA ARG A 55 1.39 -6.23 2.90
C ARG A 55 0.23 -6.65 2.01
N GLY A 56 0.33 -6.41 0.70
CA GLY A 56 -0.69 -6.83 -0.26
C GLY A 56 -0.93 -8.34 -0.24
N ILE A 57 0.12 -9.15 -0.17
CA ILE A 57 0.00 -10.61 -0.07
C ILE A 57 -0.66 -11.01 1.25
N ILE A 58 -0.25 -10.41 2.37
CA ILE A 58 -0.83 -10.68 3.70
C ILE A 58 -2.32 -10.31 3.74
N SER A 59 -2.71 -9.20 3.13
CA SER A 59 -4.11 -8.77 3.06
C SER A 59 -4.99 -9.67 2.19
N ASN A 60 -4.40 -10.47 1.29
CA ASN A 60 -5.14 -11.47 0.50
C ASN A 60 -5.31 -12.80 1.23
N LEU A 61 -4.68 -12.99 2.39
CA LEU A 61 -4.91 -14.17 3.21
C LEU A 61 -6.32 -14.10 3.83
N THR A 62 -6.89 -15.28 4.07
CA THR A 62 -8.17 -15.37 4.78
C THR A 62 -7.99 -14.86 6.22
N ASP A 63 -8.95 -14.05 6.67
CA ASP A 63 -8.95 -13.51 8.04
C ASP A 63 -9.07 -14.65 9.09
N ILE A 64 -9.78 -15.72 8.71
CA ILE A 64 -9.96 -16.91 9.54
C ILE A 64 -8.85 -17.93 9.25
N ARG A 65 -8.23 -18.41 10.32
CA ARG A 65 -7.28 -19.54 10.32
C ARG A 65 -7.99 -20.82 10.75
N GLU A 66 -8.58 -21.51 9.77
CA GLU A 66 -9.37 -22.72 9.98
C GLU A 66 -8.58 -23.83 10.71
N ASP A 67 -7.29 -23.96 10.43
CA ASP A 67 -6.38 -24.89 11.09
C ASP A 67 -6.37 -24.70 12.61
N LYS A 68 -6.24 -23.45 13.07
CA LYS A 68 -6.24 -23.12 14.50
C LYS A 68 -7.61 -23.27 15.14
N VAL A 69 -8.66 -22.94 14.39
CA VAL A 69 -10.03 -23.11 14.87
C VAL A 69 -10.32 -24.60 15.13
N GLN A 70 -9.92 -25.48 14.20
CA GLN A 70 -10.07 -26.92 14.37
C GLN A 70 -9.23 -27.45 15.54
N GLU A 71 -7.96 -27.04 15.66
CA GLU A 71 -7.11 -27.42 16.79
C GLU A 71 -7.75 -27.06 18.15
N LEU A 72 -8.25 -25.82 18.27
CA LEU A 72 -8.90 -25.35 19.49
C LEU A 72 -10.20 -26.12 19.77
N LYS A 73 -11.03 -26.39 18.74
CA LYS A 73 -12.25 -27.21 18.88
C LYS A 73 -11.91 -28.60 19.42
N THR A 74 -10.93 -29.28 18.84
CA THR A 74 -10.49 -30.60 19.30
C THR A 74 -10.01 -30.57 20.75
N ARG A 75 -9.26 -29.54 21.15
CA ARG A 75 -8.80 -29.39 22.54
C ARG A 75 -9.96 -29.19 23.52
N ILE A 76 -10.98 -28.44 23.11
CA ILE A 76 -12.21 -28.21 23.90
C ILE A 76 -12.99 -29.52 24.03
N GLU A 77 -13.22 -30.25 22.93
CA GLU A 77 -13.93 -31.54 22.93
C GLU A 77 -13.22 -32.60 23.80
N ASN A 78 -11.89 -32.64 23.74
CA ASN A 78 -11.07 -33.53 24.54
C ASN A 78 -10.92 -33.09 26.01
N GLY A 79 -11.49 -31.94 26.41
CA GLY A 79 -11.40 -31.39 27.76
C GLY A 79 -9.98 -30.95 28.17
N THR A 80 -9.07 -30.78 27.20
CA THR A 80 -7.67 -30.35 27.43
C THR A 80 -7.46 -28.86 27.21
N TYR A 81 -8.55 -28.13 26.92
CA TYR A 81 -8.54 -26.69 26.84
C TYR A 81 -8.79 -26.07 28.22
N GLU A 82 -7.73 -25.62 28.87
CA GLU A 82 -7.79 -24.95 30.16
C GLU A 82 -7.69 -23.43 29.98
N VAL A 83 -8.64 -22.69 30.57
CA VAL A 83 -8.63 -21.23 30.61
C VAL A 83 -8.34 -20.78 32.04
N LYS A 84 -7.26 -20.04 32.23
CA LYS A 84 -6.89 -19.50 33.54
C LYS A 84 -7.82 -18.34 33.89
N SER A 85 -8.30 -18.29 35.12
CA SER A 85 -9.15 -17.20 35.62
C SER A 85 -8.48 -15.82 35.52
N GLU A 86 -7.16 -15.77 35.68
CA GLU A 86 -6.36 -14.56 35.50
C GLU A 86 -6.44 -14.03 34.05
N ASP A 87 -6.38 -14.90 33.05
CA ASP A 87 -6.45 -14.49 31.65
C ASP A 87 -7.83 -13.91 31.30
N ILE A 88 -8.89 -14.46 31.90
CA ILE A 88 -10.26 -13.92 31.79
C ILE A 88 -10.34 -12.53 32.42
N ALA A 89 -9.87 -12.39 33.67
CA ALA A 89 -9.89 -11.11 34.38
C ALA A 89 -9.09 -10.03 33.63
N ARG A 90 -7.90 -10.40 33.12
CA ARG A 90 -7.06 -9.52 32.31
C ARG A 90 -7.80 -9.06 31.05
N LYS A 91 -8.51 -9.96 30.38
CA LYS A 91 -9.27 -9.63 29.17
C LYS A 91 -10.44 -8.69 29.47
N ILE A 92 -11.20 -8.93 30.54
CA ILE A 92 -12.30 -8.04 30.97
C ILE A 92 -11.79 -6.63 31.24
N VAL A 93 -10.70 -6.48 32.00
CA VAL A 93 -10.13 -5.17 32.31
C VAL A 93 -9.60 -4.50 31.04
N ALA A 94 -8.92 -5.25 30.17
CA ALA A 94 -8.39 -4.72 28.92
C ALA A 94 -9.50 -4.18 28.00
N GLU A 95 -10.59 -4.92 27.80
CA GLU A 95 -11.72 -4.46 26.99
C GLU A 95 -12.41 -3.25 27.64
N SER A 96 -12.62 -3.27 28.95
CA SER A 96 -13.20 -2.12 29.66
C SER A 96 -12.36 -0.86 29.52
N LEU A 97 -11.03 -0.96 29.48
CA LEU A 97 -10.16 0.20 29.25
C LEU A 97 -10.28 0.70 27.81
N ILE A 98 -10.35 -0.20 26.82
CA ILE A 98 -10.54 0.18 25.42
C ILE A 98 -11.85 0.96 25.25
N ASP A 99 -12.95 0.46 25.83
CA ASP A 99 -14.26 1.12 25.77
C ASP A 99 -14.30 2.50 26.43
N ILE A 100 -13.47 2.75 27.46
CA ILE A 100 -13.39 4.06 28.13
C ILE A 100 -12.69 5.11 27.26
N PHE A 101 -11.74 4.69 26.41
CA PHE A 101 -10.92 5.59 25.60
C PHE A 101 -11.31 5.62 24.11
N ALA A 102 -12.27 4.80 23.69
CA ALA A 102 -12.85 4.78 22.36
C ALA A 102 -13.94 5.85 22.21
#